data_AF-A0A9W7EVJ2-F1
#
_entry.id   AF-A0A9W7EVJ2-F1
#
_cell.length_a   1.000
_cell.length_b   1.000
_cell.length_c   1.000
_cell.angle_alpha   90.00
_cell.angle_beta   90.00
_cell.angle_gamma   90.00
#
_symmetry.space_group_name_H-M   'P 1'
#
loop_
_entity.id
_entity.type
_entity.pdbx_description
1 polymer ?
#
loop_
_entity_poly.entity_id
_entity_poly.type
_entity_poly.pdbx_seq_one_letter_code
_entity_poly.pdbx_strand_id
1 'polypeptide(L)'
;MNPSNINNKHDATLAIIAHLRSVQQTVCAVVGCFKPGTKTCAACLEVHYCSAEHQKQHWKSHHKKVCVTLPDPLCDPGLGRIASRRIFELKNE
;
A
#
# COMPACT_ATOMS: atom_id res chain seq x y z
N MET A 1 -2.87 34.65 -31.92
CA MET A 1 -1.51 34.30 -32.39
C MET A 1 -0.64 33.96 -31.19
N ASN A 2 0.05 32.85 -31.34
CA ASN A 2 1.15 32.25 -30.58
C ASN A 2 0.99 31.87 -29.09
N PRO A 3 1.39 30.62 -28.73
CA PRO A 3 1.12 29.95 -27.47
C PRO A 3 2.31 30.09 -26.51
N SER A 4 2.01 30.22 -25.22
CA SER A 4 3.00 30.03 -24.17
C SER A 4 3.18 28.53 -23.93
N ASN A 5 4.03 27.98 -24.80
CA ASN A 5 4.97 26.90 -24.57
C ASN A 5 5.32 26.70 -23.08
N ILE A 6 4.65 25.75 -22.42
CA ILE A 6 5.16 25.13 -21.19
C ILE A 6 5.57 23.72 -21.60
N ASN A 7 6.88 23.53 -21.69
CA ASN A 7 7.49 22.25 -21.98
C ASN A 7 7.21 21.30 -20.80
N ASN A 8 6.12 20.55 -20.92
CA ASN A 8 5.56 19.55 -19.99
C ASN A 8 6.44 18.30 -19.80
N LYS A 9 7.76 18.45 -19.70
CA LYS A 9 8.67 17.32 -19.45
C LYS A 9 8.66 16.90 -17.97
N HIS A 10 8.54 17.87 -17.05
CA HIS A 10 8.54 17.62 -15.61
C HIS A 10 7.23 16.98 -15.11
N ASP A 11 6.07 17.41 -15.63
CA ASP A 11 4.76 16.84 -15.27
C ASP A 11 4.62 15.40 -15.78
N ALA A 12 5.14 15.13 -17.00
CA ALA A 12 5.21 13.78 -17.52
C ALA A 12 6.11 12.89 -16.66
N THR A 13 7.28 13.39 -16.22
CA THR A 13 8.17 12.63 -15.33
C THR A 13 7.56 12.38 -13.95
N LEU A 14 6.87 13.35 -13.34
CA LEU A 14 6.17 13.15 -12.07
C LEU A 14 4.99 12.19 -12.20
N ALA A 15 4.22 12.28 -13.28
CA ALA A 15 3.14 11.34 -13.58
C ALA A 15 3.67 9.92 -13.83
N ILE A 16 4.80 9.78 -14.54
CA ILE A 16 5.48 8.50 -14.76
C ILE A 16 6.02 7.96 -13.44
N ILE A 17 6.68 8.76 -12.59
CA ILE A 17 7.17 8.32 -11.27
C ILE A 17 6.01 7.90 -10.36
N ALA A 18 4.91 8.64 -10.35
CA ALA A 18 3.70 8.26 -9.62
C ALA A 18 3.09 6.95 -10.15
N HIS A 19 3.08 6.77 -11.47
CA HIS A 19 2.62 5.53 -12.11
C HIS A 19 3.53 4.35 -11.77
N LEU A 20 4.85 4.50 -11.88
CA LEU A 20 5.83 3.47 -11.54
C LEU A 20 5.78 3.09 -10.05
N ARG A 21 5.53 4.06 -9.15
CA ARG A 21 5.27 3.79 -7.73
C ARG A 21 3.96 3.04 -7.51
N SER A 22 2.94 3.29 -8.34
CA SER A 22 1.64 2.58 -8.30
C SER A 22 1.70 1.17 -8.89
N VAL A 23 2.73 0.82 -9.67
CA VAL A 23 2.87 -0.48 -10.37
C VAL A 23 3.63 -1.51 -9.51
N GLN A 24 3.94 -1.22 -8.24
CA GLN A 24 4.25 -2.28 -7.27
C GLN A 24 2.97 -3.09 -6.93
N GLN A 25 2.44 -3.79 -7.94
CA GLN A 25 1.37 -4.75 -7.79
C GLN A 25 1.95 -6.00 -7.12
N THR A 26 1.82 -6.05 -5.81
CA THR A 26 2.08 -7.25 -5.02
C THR A 26 0.98 -8.27 -5.31
N VAL A 27 1.35 -9.47 -5.74
CA VAL A 27 0.40 -10.56 -5.99
C VAL A 27 -0.11 -11.17 -4.68
N CYS A 28 -1.28 -11.81 -4.74
CA CYS A 28 -1.83 -12.55 -3.60
C CYS A 28 -0.87 -13.66 -3.14
N ALA A 29 -0.61 -13.73 -1.82
CA ALA A 29 0.34 -14.70 -1.24
C ALA A 29 -0.19 -16.14 -1.14
N VAL A 30 -1.48 -16.37 -1.44
CA VAL A 30 -2.01 -17.73 -1.51
C VAL A 30 -1.48 -18.43 -2.75
N VAL A 31 -0.83 -19.57 -2.54
CA VAL A 31 -0.34 -20.44 -3.62
C VAL A 31 -1.47 -20.78 -4.58
N GLY A 32 -1.24 -20.59 -5.88
CA GLY A 32 -2.24 -20.81 -6.93
C GLY A 32 -3.17 -19.62 -7.18
N CYS A 33 -3.02 -18.49 -6.48
CA CYS A 33 -3.76 -17.26 -6.76
C CYS A 33 -2.85 -16.20 -7.40
N PHE A 34 -3.25 -15.69 -8.57
CA PHE A 34 -2.51 -14.66 -9.31
C PHE A 34 -3.22 -13.30 -9.33
N LYS A 35 -4.24 -13.13 -8.49
CA LYS A 35 -4.97 -11.87 -8.40
C LYS A 35 -4.11 -10.78 -7.73
N PRO A 36 -4.28 -9.50 -8.09
CA PRO A 36 -3.59 -8.41 -7.43
C PRO A 36 -3.97 -8.36 -5.94
N GLY A 37 -2.96 -8.20 -5.09
CA GLY A 37 -3.11 -8.11 -3.64
C GLY A 37 -3.52 -6.71 -3.21
N THR A 38 -4.83 -6.48 -3.12
CA THR A 38 -5.40 -5.17 -2.72
C THR A 38 -5.45 -4.95 -1.22
N LYS A 39 -5.15 -5.98 -0.43
CA LYS A 39 -5.16 -5.96 1.04
C LYS A 39 -3.81 -6.42 1.55
N THR A 40 -3.40 -5.89 2.69
CA THR A 40 -2.12 -6.24 3.31
C THR A 40 -2.32 -6.78 4.71
N CYS A 41 -1.43 -7.64 5.17
CA CYS A 41 -1.47 -8.13 6.54
C CYS A 41 -1.34 -6.96 7.53
N ALA A 42 -2.33 -6.74 8.40
CA ALA A 42 -2.30 -5.60 9.33
C ALA A 42 -1.20 -5.68 10.39
N ALA A 43 -0.59 -6.85 10.61
CA ALA A 43 0.47 -7.03 11.60
C ALA A 43 1.86 -6.77 11.01
N CYS A 44 2.19 -7.40 9.87
CA CYS A 44 3.51 -7.26 9.25
C CYS A 44 3.57 -6.27 8.09
N LEU A 45 2.43 -5.89 7.49
CA LEU A 45 2.35 -5.03 6.30
C LEU A 45 3.17 -5.49 5.07
N GLU A 46 3.82 -6.66 5.12
CA GLU A 46 4.64 -7.18 4.01
C GLU A 46 3.84 -8.05 3.03
N VAL A 47 2.89 -8.84 3.55
CA VAL A 47 2.20 -9.85 2.76
C VAL A 47 0.85 -9.34 2.26
N HIS A 48 0.57 -9.56 0.97
CA HIS A 48 -0.61 -9.04 0.29
C HIS A 48 -1.60 -10.15 -0.11
N TYR A 49 -2.88 -9.80 -0.13
CA TYR A 49 -4.01 -10.70 -0.39
C TYR A 49 -5.03 -10.00 -1.27
N CYS A 50 -5.64 -10.74 -2.20
CA CYS A 50 -6.75 -10.19 -2.97
C CYS A 50 -8.07 -10.13 -2.16
N SER A 51 -8.17 -10.88 -1.05
CA SER A 51 -9.38 -10.95 -0.21
C SER A 51 -9.05 -11.33 1.24
N ALA A 52 -10.00 -11.07 2.15
CA ALA A 52 -9.89 -11.50 3.55
C ALA A 52 -9.93 -13.02 3.71
N GLU A 53 -10.59 -13.73 2.79
CA GLU A 53 -10.62 -15.20 2.74
C GLU A 53 -9.20 -15.77 2.55
N HIS A 54 -8.48 -15.25 1.54
CA HIS A 54 -7.12 -15.67 1.25
C HIS A 54 -6.15 -15.31 2.38
N GLN A 55 -6.36 -14.19 3.06
CA GLN A 55 -5.61 -13.90 4.29
C GLN A 55 -5.85 -14.97 5.36
N LYS A 56 -7.10 -15.36 5.64
CA LYS A 56 -7.42 -16.38 6.66
C LYS A 56 -6.85 -17.76 6.29
N GLN A 57 -6.94 -18.14 5.02
CA GLN A 57 -6.38 -19.40 4.52
C GLN A 57 -4.85 -19.41 4.66
N HIS A 58 -4.18 -18.36 4.18
CA HIS A 58 -2.74 -18.20 4.28
C HIS A 58 -2.27 -18.17 5.75
N TRP A 59 -3.00 -17.44 6.60
CA TRP A 59 -2.77 -17.36 8.05
C TRP A 59 -2.75 -18.73 8.71
N LYS A 60 -3.78 -19.56 8.46
CA LYS A 60 -3.89 -20.90 9.03
C LYS A 60 -2.84 -21.86 8.49
N SER A 61 -2.48 -21.75 7.21
CA SER A 61 -1.54 -22.68 6.56
C SER A 61 -0.11 -22.53 7.07
N HIS A 62 0.45 -21.32 7.04
CA HIS A 62 1.84 -21.10 7.44
C HIS A 62 2.17 -19.68 7.91
N HIS A 63 1.41 -18.65 7.47
CA HIS A 63 1.80 -17.27 7.74
C HIS A 63 1.82 -16.93 9.24
N LYS A 64 0.96 -17.54 10.07
CA LYS A 64 0.98 -17.34 11.53
C LYS A 64 2.35 -17.61 12.16
N LYS A 65 3.15 -18.55 11.61
CA LYS A 65 4.46 -18.94 12.16
C LYS A 65 5.58 -17.99 11.75
N VAL A 66 5.39 -17.24 10.66
CA VAL A 66 6.42 -16.39 10.05
C VAL A 66 6.05 -14.90 10.09
N CYS A 67 4.84 -14.57 10.54
CA CYS A 67 4.39 -13.19 10.64
C CYS A 67 5.14 -12.48 11.77
N VAL A 68 6.09 -11.64 11.40
CA VAL A 68 6.77 -10.73 12.33
C VAL A 68 5.99 -9.43 12.32
N THR A 69 5.36 -9.10 13.44
CA THR A 69 4.70 -7.80 13.61
C THR A 69 5.75 -6.71 13.45
N LEU A 70 5.54 -5.78 12.53
CA LEU A 70 6.43 -4.63 12.45
C LEU A 70 6.28 -3.82 13.74
N PRO A 71 7.37 -3.44 14.41
CA PRO A 71 7.30 -2.46 15.47
C PRO A 71 6.80 -1.17 14.83
N ASP A 72 5.62 -0.73 15.23
CA ASP A 72 5.04 0.51 14.75
C ASP A 72 5.90 1.67 15.31
N PRO A 73 6.62 2.43 14.46
CA PRO A 73 7.46 3.54 14.95
C PRO A 73 6.63 4.75 15.44
N LEU A 74 5.29 4.71 15.38
CA LEU A 74 4.36 5.80 15.69
C LEU A 74 3.19 5.38 16.59
N CYS A 75 3.23 4.19 17.21
CA CYS A 75 2.21 3.71 18.12
C CYS A 75 2.27 4.48 19.45
N ASP A 76 1.62 5.65 19.47
CA ASP A 76 1.14 6.27 20.69
C ASP A 76 -0.06 5.45 21.23
N PRO A 77 -0.05 5.01 22.51
CA PRO A 77 -1.11 4.18 23.09
C PRO A 77 -2.53 4.79 23.09
N GLY A 78 -2.69 6.06 22.71
CA GLY A 78 -3.97 6.78 22.80
C GLY A 78 -4.88 6.74 21.57
N LEU A 79 -4.43 6.27 20.40
CA LEU A 79 -5.19 6.42 19.15
C LEU A 79 -5.42 5.09 18.43
N GLY A 80 -6.52 4.43 18.77
CA GLY A 80 -6.91 3.14 18.21
C GLY A 80 -6.91 3.11 16.67
N ARG A 81 -6.42 2.00 16.11
CA ARG A 81 -6.46 1.54 14.69
C ARG A 81 -7.06 2.53 13.69
N ILE A 82 -6.34 3.61 13.39
CA ILE A 82 -6.62 4.39 12.18
C ILE A 82 -5.89 3.66 11.05
N ALA A 83 -6.65 2.96 10.22
CA ALA A 83 -6.15 2.55 8.91
C ALA A 83 -5.63 3.82 8.24
N SER A 84 -4.32 3.87 7.92
CA SER A 84 -3.66 5.01 7.27
C SER A 84 -4.32 5.34 5.94
N ARG A 85 -5.46 6.03 6.01
CA ARG A 85 -6.15 6.67 4.93
C ARG A 85 -6.23 8.13 5.35
N ARG A 86 -5.32 8.91 4.76
CA ARG A 86 -5.32 10.38 4.70
C ARG A 86 -4.72 11.11 5.92
N ILE A 87 -3.41 11.30 5.90
CA ILE A 87 -2.78 12.54 6.39
C ILE A 87 -2.12 13.21 5.19
N PHE A 88 -2.94 13.88 4.40
CA PHE A 88 -2.54 15.10 3.72
C PHE A 88 -3.78 15.98 3.75
N GLU A 89 -3.56 17.24 4.13
CA GLU A 89 -4.50 18.36 4.25
C GLU A 89 -4.77 18.85 5.68
N LEU A 90 -4.58 20.18 5.77
CA LEU A 90 -4.93 21.12 6.83
C LEU A 90 -3.89 21.33 7.94
N LYS A 91 -2.94 22.23 7.66
CA LYS A 91 -2.88 23.57 8.27
C LYS A 91 -1.74 24.41 7.66
N ASN A 92 -2.09 25.25 6.69
CA ASN A 92 -1.33 26.45 6.32
C ASN A 92 -2.37 27.55 6.03
N GLU A 93 -2.69 28.31 7.06
CA GLU A 93 -3.06 29.73 7.00
C GLU A 93 -2.24 30.43 8.08
#